data_AF-A0A956T044-F1
#
_entry.id   AF-A0A956T044-F1
#
_cell.length_a   1.000
_cell.length_b   1.000
_cell.length_c   1.000
_cell.angle_alpha   90.00
_cell.angle_beta   90.00
_cell.angle_gamma   90.00
#
_symmetry.space_group_name_H-M   'P 1'
#
loop_
_entity.id
_entity.type
_entity.pdbx_description
1 polymer ?
#
loop_
_entity_poly.entity_id
_entity_poly.type
_entity_poly.pdbx_seq_one_letter_code
_entity_poly.pdbx_strand_id
1 'polypeptide(L)'
;MEDLSELEQFLHAQSATGKQEGEGSFTLAREKALMKLAGYQLPFDGAWAVKVFQAAVAAGADKEIRVTLGRRVVVFHFDSAQQWELDEVEEAFFNPEPSTVRHVKNLVSGLWAVGVGEKRAFQLRLEGAEESLVWNGETCQRRPLKQSQKGVELVVTHAQGKSIADWLSDTVEAGRRNSMLASALKDRCFTSPLPLLVDGQRYDALQHCPDYGWNSSSFPIALSFAEAELPSVRWPSGTFLPHKEFENSELMDGAGLETVTKKIMKAVKPVESSALAALVSVHAVLESTAGSDSSAVKFWALRHRSSKALWIQDGAAVEFQNFEVPTNSCSLVCFLKADGLENDLTGFFLADGEERKRRMALAGVSLMESVEALTDVSGRELREHNQDRYSKLGNATLILGVGIGHFVTWGIGALLVTFGLFARFAERAEEKRLMKDLIIDLDLFKQSWKA
;
A
#
# COMPACT_ATOMS: atom_id res chain seq x y z
N MET A 1 19.00 -16.68 25.11
CA MET A 1 17.77 -17.43 25.37
C MET A 1 16.67 -16.41 25.17
N GLU A 2 15.88 -16.52 24.10
CA GLU A 2 14.76 -15.58 23.87
C GLU A 2 13.62 -15.93 24.82
N ASP A 3 13.08 -14.94 25.54
CA ASP A 3 11.91 -15.13 26.39
C ASP A 3 10.69 -15.46 25.53
N LEU A 4 9.89 -16.42 26.01
CA LEU A 4 8.62 -16.79 25.37
C LEU A 4 7.58 -15.69 25.57
N SER A 5 6.84 -15.34 24.51
CA SER A 5 5.69 -14.44 24.61
C SER A 5 4.60 -15.02 25.50
N GLU A 6 3.73 -14.17 26.07
CA GLU A 6 2.66 -14.65 26.97
C GLU A 6 1.70 -15.63 26.30
N LEU A 7 1.43 -15.45 25.00
CA LEU A 7 0.64 -16.37 24.18
C LEU A 7 1.32 -17.75 24.07
N GLU A 8 2.64 -17.80 23.84
CA GLU A 8 3.38 -19.06 23.84
C GLU A 8 3.38 -19.74 25.22
N GLN A 9 3.60 -18.98 26.29
CA GLN A 9 3.52 -19.49 27.67
C GLN A 9 2.14 -20.10 27.96
N PHE A 10 1.07 -19.46 27.49
CA PHE A 10 -0.29 -19.95 27.62
C PHE A 10 -0.54 -21.23 26.81
N LEU A 11 -0.13 -21.28 25.54
CA LEU A 11 -0.28 -22.46 24.68
C LEU A 11 0.49 -23.67 25.24
N HIS A 12 1.69 -23.45 25.77
CA HIS A 12 2.43 -24.49 26.50
C HIS A 12 1.64 -25.01 27.70
N ALA A 13 1.05 -24.14 28.54
CA ALA A 13 0.24 -24.56 29.68
C ALA A 13 -1.02 -25.35 29.27
N GLN A 14 -1.70 -24.95 28.18
CA GLN A 14 -2.86 -25.64 27.64
C GLN A 14 -2.53 -27.02 27.04
N SER A 15 -1.37 -27.17 26.38
CA SER A 15 -0.93 -28.47 25.84
C SER A 15 -0.79 -29.56 26.92
N ALA A 16 -0.56 -29.16 28.18
CA ALA A 16 -0.44 -30.06 29.33
C ALA A 16 -1.79 -30.40 30.00
N THR A 17 -2.89 -29.76 29.60
CA THR A 17 -4.19 -29.83 30.31
C THR A 17 -5.38 -30.12 29.38
N GLY A 18 -5.36 -31.27 28.71
CA GLY A 18 -6.50 -31.75 27.93
C GLY A 18 -7.64 -32.33 28.78
N LYS A 19 -8.81 -31.69 28.80
CA LYS A 19 -10.10 -32.30 29.17
C LYS A 19 -11.27 -31.62 28.43
N GLN A 20 -12.41 -32.30 28.35
CA GLN A 20 -13.42 -32.16 27.29
C GLN A 20 -14.85 -31.91 27.86
N GLU A 21 -15.76 -31.42 27.01
CA GLU A 21 -17.24 -31.27 27.18
C GLU A 21 -17.70 -30.14 28.14
N GLY A 22 -18.87 -29.50 28.02
CA GLY A 22 -19.96 -29.51 27.00
C GLY A 22 -20.55 -28.07 26.89
N GLU A 23 -21.74 -27.76 26.35
CA GLU A 23 -22.84 -28.54 25.72
C GLU A 23 -23.37 -27.79 24.45
N GLY A 24 -24.68 -27.74 24.16
CA GLY A 24 -25.20 -27.14 22.89
C GLY A 24 -26.56 -26.42 22.93
N SER A 25 -26.76 -25.50 21.96
CA SER A 25 -28.04 -24.83 21.67
C SER A 25 -28.05 -24.24 20.24
N PHE A 26 -28.74 -24.90 19.29
CA PHE A 26 -28.97 -24.42 17.90
C PHE A 26 -27.74 -23.87 17.12
N THR A 27 -26.53 -24.22 17.56
CA THR A 27 -25.26 -23.62 17.15
C THR A 27 -24.75 -24.07 15.79
N LEU A 28 -25.08 -25.29 15.37
CA LEU A 28 -24.48 -25.95 14.18
C LEU A 28 -24.61 -25.14 12.88
N ALA A 29 -25.69 -24.35 12.73
CA ALA A 29 -25.88 -23.49 11.55
C ALA A 29 -24.98 -22.24 11.59
N ARG A 30 -24.84 -21.60 12.76
CA ARG A 30 -23.98 -20.43 12.98
C ARG A 30 -22.51 -20.81 12.89
N GLU A 31 -22.12 -21.92 13.52
CA GLU A 31 -20.76 -22.44 13.50
C GLU A 31 -20.32 -22.84 12.08
N LYS A 32 -21.19 -23.48 11.30
CA LYS A 32 -20.93 -23.78 9.87
C LYS A 32 -20.89 -22.51 9.00
N ALA A 33 -21.73 -21.51 9.28
CA ALA A 33 -21.66 -20.22 8.60
C ALA A 33 -20.33 -19.52 8.89
N LEU A 34 -19.91 -19.49 10.16
CA LEU A 34 -18.64 -18.93 10.63
C LEU A 34 -17.44 -19.63 9.99
N MET A 35 -17.40 -20.97 9.99
CA MET A 35 -16.35 -21.75 9.30
C MET A 35 -16.31 -21.45 7.79
N LYS A 36 -17.47 -21.28 7.15
CA LYS A 36 -17.55 -20.96 5.71
C LYS A 36 -17.08 -19.53 5.42
N LEU A 37 -17.42 -18.56 6.27
CA LEU A 37 -16.91 -17.20 6.17
C LEU A 37 -15.38 -17.21 6.38
N ALA A 38 -14.91 -17.75 7.49
CA ALA A 38 -13.49 -17.85 7.81
C ALA A 38 -12.63 -18.49 6.70
N GLY A 39 -13.13 -19.55 6.05
CA GLY A 39 -12.40 -20.26 4.99
C GLY A 39 -12.47 -19.64 3.59
N TYR A 40 -13.44 -18.75 3.31
CA TYR A 40 -13.71 -18.28 1.93
C TYR A 40 -14.05 -16.78 1.80
N GLN A 41 -14.11 -16.01 2.89
CA GLN A 41 -14.44 -14.59 2.87
C GLN A 41 -13.28 -13.72 2.37
N LEU A 42 -12.02 -14.12 2.48
CA LEU A 42 -10.91 -13.27 2.07
C LEU A 42 -10.27 -13.74 0.75
N PRO A 43 -10.00 -12.85 -0.22
CA PRO A 43 -9.72 -13.24 -1.61
C PRO A 43 -8.26 -13.55 -1.93
N PHE A 44 -7.33 -13.37 -0.99
CA PHE A 44 -5.91 -13.68 -1.13
C PHE A 44 -5.25 -13.95 0.22
N ASP A 45 -4.16 -14.72 0.22
CA ASP A 45 -3.41 -15.02 1.43
C ASP A 45 -2.83 -13.75 2.06
N GLY A 46 -2.94 -13.60 3.38
CA GLY A 46 -2.51 -12.39 4.09
C GLY A 46 -3.49 -11.21 4.02
N ALA A 47 -4.63 -11.34 3.32
CA ALA A 47 -5.72 -10.35 3.37
C ALA A 47 -6.23 -10.07 4.80
N TRP A 48 -6.08 -11.03 5.73
CA TRP A 48 -6.43 -10.81 7.14
C TRP A 48 -5.58 -9.73 7.80
N ALA A 49 -4.30 -9.61 7.44
CA ALA A 49 -3.42 -8.55 7.93
C ALA A 49 -3.82 -7.18 7.38
N VAL A 50 -4.25 -7.14 6.13
CA VAL A 50 -4.84 -5.93 5.54
C VAL A 50 -6.14 -5.57 6.25
N LYS A 51 -6.96 -6.54 6.68
CA LYS A 51 -8.15 -6.30 7.50
C LYS A 51 -7.85 -5.77 8.91
N VAL A 52 -6.81 -6.28 9.58
CA VAL A 52 -6.32 -5.73 10.86
C VAL A 52 -5.82 -4.28 10.68
N PHE A 53 -5.08 -4.00 9.61
CA PHE A 53 -4.68 -2.64 9.25
C PHE A 53 -5.89 -1.73 8.98
N GLN A 54 -6.88 -2.18 8.21
CA GLN A 54 -8.12 -1.44 7.97
C GLN A 54 -8.93 -1.21 9.26
N ALA A 55 -8.84 -2.11 10.24
CA ALA A 55 -9.43 -1.91 11.56
C ALA A 55 -8.74 -0.78 12.33
N ALA A 56 -7.39 -0.73 12.32
CA ALA A 56 -6.63 0.34 12.94
C ALA A 56 -6.95 1.73 12.38
N VAL A 57 -7.01 1.86 11.04
CA VAL A 57 -7.39 3.12 10.38
C VAL A 57 -8.85 3.48 10.67
N ALA A 58 -9.77 2.52 10.62
CA ALA A 58 -11.18 2.74 10.97
C ALA A 58 -11.42 3.11 12.44
N ALA A 59 -10.50 2.72 13.33
CA ALA A 59 -10.52 3.05 14.76
C ALA A 59 -9.83 4.40 15.06
N GLY A 60 -9.45 5.15 14.03
CA GLY A 60 -8.86 6.48 14.17
C GLY A 60 -7.49 6.47 14.84
N ALA A 61 -6.63 5.50 14.54
CA ALA A 61 -5.20 5.60 14.84
C ALA A 61 -4.64 6.94 14.32
N ASP A 62 -3.69 7.55 15.05
CA ASP A 62 -3.24 8.92 14.74
C ASP A 62 -1.72 9.09 14.64
N LYS A 63 -0.90 8.19 15.22
CA LYS A 63 0.57 8.27 15.18
C LYS A 63 1.20 7.35 14.15
N GLU A 64 1.09 6.04 14.34
CA GLU A 64 1.67 5.01 13.46
C GLU A 64 0.94 3.68 13.62
N ILE A 65 1.01 2.83 12.59
CA ILE A 65 0.66 1.42 12.67
C ILE A 65 1.95 0.62 12.52
N ARG A 66 2.28 -0.18 13.53
CA ARG A 66 3.50 -0.99 13.57
C ARG A 66 3.17 -2.46 13.43
N VAL A 67 3.92 -3.15 12.59
CA VAL A 67 3.86 -4.59 12.38
C VAL A 67 5.26 -5.17 12.57
N THR A 68 5.38 -6.20 13.40
CA THR A 68 6.64 -6.93 13.63
C THR A 68 6.46 -8.37 13.19
N LEU A 69 7.26 -8.81 12.22
CA LEU A 69 7.21 -10.13 11.61
C LEU A 69 8.23 -11.07 12.29
N GLY A 70 7.92 -11.48 13.52
CA GLY A 70 8.75 -12.39 14.29
C GLY A 70 8.85 -13.79 13.66
N ARG A 71 9.80 -14.59 14.19
CA ARG A 71 10.00 -16.00 13.76
C ARG A 71 8.87 -16.95 14.17
N ARG A 72 8.06 -16.57 15.17
CA ARG A 72 7.00 -17.41 15.74
C ARG A 72 5.65 -16.71 15.86
N VAL A 73 5.66 -15.38 15.95
CA VAL A 73 4.47 -14.56 16.05
C VAL A 73 4.60 -13.36 15.12
N VAL A 74 3.45 -12.88 14.63
CA VAL A 74 3.29 -11.56 14.04
C VAL A 74 2.60 -10.69 15.07
N VAL A 75 3.10 -9.47 15.26
CA VAL A 75 2.53 -8.49 16.20
C VAL A 75 2.08 -7.26 15.44
N PHE A 76 0.82 -6.88 15.58
CA PHE A 76 0.28 -5.58 15.18
C PHE A 76 0.14 -4.70 16.41
N HIS A 77 0.55 -3.45 16.32
CA HIS A 77 0.42 -2.46 17.38
C HIS A 77 0.04 -1.09 16.80
N PHE A 78 -0.98 -0.46 17.36
CA PHE A 78 -1.47 0.86 16.95
C PHE A 78 -2.20 1.56 18.10
N ASP A 79 -2.27 2.88 18.08
CA ASP A 79 -3.17 3.63 18.95
C ASP A 79 -4.58 3.74 18.36
N SER A 80 -5.56 4.14 19.18
CA SER A 80 -6.93 4.31 18.74
C SER A 80 -7.56 5.54 19.38
N ALA A 81 -8.23 6.37 18.57
CA ALA A 81 -9.08 7.44 19.06
C ALA A 81 -10.50 6.96 19.41
N GLN A 82 -10.89 5.76 18.98
CA GLN A 82 -12.12 5.09 19.38
C GLN A 82 -11.89 4.24 20.64
N GLN A 83 -12.90 4.17 21.50
CA GLN A 83 -12.91 3.26 22.63
C GLN A 83 -13.19 1.84 22.12
N TRP A 84 -12.38 0.87 22.54
CA TRP A 84 -12.56 -0.55 22.21
C TRP A 84 -13.06 -1.31 23.44
N GLU A 85 -14.18 -2.01 23.32
CA GLU A 85 -14.69 -2.88 24.37
C GLU A 85 -14.41 -4.35 24.06
N LEU A 86 -13.87 -5.08 25.04
CA LEU A 86 -13.54 -6.50 24.86
C LEU A 86 -14.80 -7.35 24.64
N ASP A 87 -15.89 -6.98 25.32
CA ASP A 87 -17.23 -7.56 25.19
C ASP A 87 -17.74 -7.46 23.75
N GLU A 88 -17.63 -6.28 23.12
CA GLU A 88 -18.09 -6.05 21.76
C GLU A 88 -17.29 -6.88 20.74
N VAL A 89 -15.97 -6.95 20.89
CA VAL A 89 -15.12 -7.75 19.99
C VAL A 89 -15.37 -9.25 20.17
N GLU A 90 -15.58 -9.73 21.40
CA GLU A 90 -15.89 -11.14 21.66
C GLU A 90 -17.28 -11.53 21.13
N GLU A 91 -18.32 -10.71 21.38
CA GLU A 91 -19.67 -10.96 20.84
C GLU A 91 -19.65 -10.96 19.31
N ALA A 92 -19.00 -9.97 18.69
CA ALA A 92 -18.85 -9.90 17.24
C ALA A 92 -18.04 -11.08 16.69
N PHE A 93 -17.02 -11.59 17.39
CA PHE A 93 -16.25 -12.75 16.96
C PHE A 93 -17.08 -14.04 16.89
N PHE A 94 -18.13 -14.19 17.70
CA PHE A 94 -19.04 -15.35 17.64
C PHE A 94 -20.30 -15.12 16.80
N ASN A 95 -20.59 -13.89 16.37
CA ASN A 95 -21.74 -13.57 15.54
C ASN A 95 -21.36 -13.56 14.04
N PRO A 96 -21.85 -14.50 13.19
CA PRO A 96 -21.55 -14.50 11.76
C PRO A 96 -22.18 -13.33 10.98
N GLU A 97 -23.04 -12.52 11.60
CA GLU A 97 -23.54 -11.27 11.02
C GLU A 97 -22.50 -10.15 11.20
N PRO A 98 -22.13 -9.40 10.14
CA PRO A 98 -21.12 -8.34 10.24
C PRO A 98 -21.51 -7.25 11.24
N SER A 99 -20.61 -6.89 12.15
CA SER A 99 -20.80 -5.75 13.07
C SER A 99 -21.11 -4.46 12.30
N THR A 100 -21.96 -3.62 12.89
CA THR A 100 -22.26 -2.27 12.41
C THR A 100 -21.11 -1.29 12.70
N VAL A 101 -20.25 -1.59 13.67
CA VAL A 101 -19.08 -0.78 14.03
C VAL A 101 -17.92 -1.13 13.11
N ARG A 102 -17.51 -0.13 12.30
CA ARG A 102 -16.60 -0.29 11.15
C ARG A 102 -15.26 -0.96 11.51
N HIS A 103 -14.63 -0.56 12.62
CA HIS A 103 -13.34 -1.12 13.03
C HIS A 103 -13.47 -2.54 13.59
N VAL A 104 -14.51 -2.83 14.39
CA VAL A 104 -14.81 -4.19 14.87
C VAL A 104 -15.08 -5.13 13.70
N LYS A 105 -15.91 -4.71 12.73
CA LYS A 105 -16.18 -5.48 11.50
C LYS A 105 -14.90 -5.85 10.74
N ASN A 106 -14.00 -4.88 10.55
CA ASN A 106 -12.72 -5.12 9.88
C ASN A 106 -11.83 -6.08 10.70
N LEU A 107 -11.67 -5.85 12.01
CA LEU A 107 -10.84 -6.69 12.88
C LEU A 107 -11.34 -8.13 12.88
N VAL A 108 -12.63 -8.32 13.17
CA VAL A 108 -13.27 -9.63 13.29
C VAL A 108 -13.20 -10.43 11.99
N SER A 109 -13.37 -9.78 10.83
CA SER A 109 -13.18 -10.45 9.52
C SER A 109 -11.74 -10.98 9.35
N GLY A 110 -10.74 -10.26 9.86
CA GLY A 110 -9.36 -10.74 9.91
C GLY A 110 -9.15 -11.88 10.92
N LEU A 111 -9.71 -11.75 12.13
CA LEU A 111 -9.62 -12.77 13.18
C LEU A 111 -10.33 -14.08 12.80
N TRP A 112 -11.42 -14.03 12.03
CA TRP A 112 -12.05 -15.24 11.49
C TRP A 112 -11.14 -15.95 10.51
N ALA A 113 -10.60 -15.24 9.52
CA ALA A 113 -9.72 -15.85 8.52
C ALA A 113 -8.48 -16.50 9.16
N VAL A 114 -7.78 -15.79 10.05
CA VAL A 114 -6.54 -16.32 10.65
C VAL A 114 -6.79 -17.27 11.83
N GLY A 115 -7.81 -16.99 12.65
CA GLY A 115 -8.14 -17.76 13.84
C GLY A 115 -8.97 -19.02 13.55
N VAL A 116 -10.10 -18.86 12.87
CA VAL A 116 -11.04 -19.97 12.58
C VAL A 116 -10.66 -20.69 11.29
N GLY A 117 -10.23 -19.95 10.25
CA GLY A 117 -9.87 -20.48 8.94
C GLY A 117 -8.50 -21.17 8.95
N GLU A 118 -7.45 -20.42 9.25
CA GLU A 118 -6.07 -20.93 9.34
C GLU A 118 -5.77 -21.71 10.65
N LYS A 119 -6.71 -21.74 11.62
CA LYS A 119 -6.56 -22.37 12.96
C LYS A 119 -5.36 -21.88 13.78
N ARG A 120 -4.94 -20.64 13.59
CA ARG A 120 -3.78 -20.06 14.29
C ARG A 120 -4.22 -19.40 15.58
N ALA A 121 -3.40 -19.52 16.62
CA ALA A 121 -3.68 -18.89 17.90
C ALA A 121 -3.44 -17.38 17.82
N PHE A 122 -4.24 -16.60 18.55
CA PHE A 122 -4.04 -15.16 18.69
C PHE A 122 -4.33 -14.67 20.11
N GLN A 123 -3.73 -13.53 20.48
CA GLN A 123 -4.06 -12.76 21.67
C GLN A 123 -4.32 -11.31 21.24
N LEU A 124 -5.51 -10.81 21.55
CA LEU A 124 -5.87 -9.39 21.40
C LEU A 124 -5.85 -8.71 22.78
N ARG A 125 -5.13 -7.60 22.87
CA ARG A 125 -5.09 -6.72 24.05
C ARG A 125 -5.59 -5.34 23.64
N LEU A 126 -6.45 -4.76 24.46
CA LEU A 126 -7.07 -3.45 24.23
C LEU A 126 -6.60 -2.47 25.31
N GLU A 127 -6.48 -1.19 24.96
CA GLU A 127 -6.09 -0.14 25.91
C GLU A 127 -7.18 0.02 27.00
N GLY A 128 -6.76 0.06 28.26
CA GLY A 128 -7.66 0.19 29.41
C GLY A 128 -8.38 -1.10 29.84
N ALA A 129 -8.32 -2.19 29.06
CA ALA A 129 -8.88 -3.48 29.46
C ALA A 129 -8.02 -4.17 30.53
N GLU A 130 -8.66 -4.79 31.53
CA GLU A 130 -7.98 -5.64 32.52
C GLU A 130 -7.72 -7.07 32.00
N GLU A 131 -8.38 -7.46 30.90
CA GLU A 131 -8.27 -8.77 30.28
C GLU A 131 -7.89 -8.68 28.80
N SER A 132 -7.42 -9.81 28.26
CA SER A 132 -7.15 -10.02 26.84
C SER A 132 -7.96 -11.17 26.30
N LEU A 133 -8.37 -11.08 25.03
CA LEU A 133 -9.09 -12.13 24.34
C LEU A 133 -8.08 -13.07 23.68
N VAL A 134 -8.09 -14.35 24.06
CA VAL A 134 -7.14 -15.35 23.57
C VAL A 134 -7.87 -16.48 22.86
N TRP A 135 -7.52 -16.69 21.59
CA TRP A 135 -7.95 -17.82 20.79
C TRP A 135 -6.79 -18.82 20.66
N ASN A 136 -7.02 -20.09 20.95
CA ASN A 136 -5.98 -21.14 20.92
C ASN A 136 -6.02 -22.04 19.67
N GLY A 137 -6.79 -21.67 18.65
CA GLY A 137 -7.07 -22.51 17.46
C GLY A 137 -8.40 -23.27 17.52
N GLU A 138 -9.03 -23.37 18.71
CA GLU A 138 -10.30 -24.09 18.92
C GLU A 138 -11.30 -23.37 19.83
N THR A 139 -10.81 -22.68 20.87
CA THR A 139 -11.64 -21.99 21.88
C THR A 139 -11.12 -20.59 22.13
N CYS A 140 -12.05 -19.66 22.36
CA CYS A 140 -11.77 -18.30 22.81
C CYS A 140 -11.93 -18.24 24.34
N GLN A 141 -11.03 -17.53 25.01
CA GLN A 141 -11.02 -17.36 26.47
C GLN A 141 -10.49 -15.98 26.82
N ARG A 142 -11.06 -15.35 27.86
CA ARG A 142 -10.46 -14.17 28.47
C ARG A 142 -9.29 -14.54 29.38
N ARG A 143 -8.28 -13.68 29.44
CA ARG A 143 -7.10 -13.84 30.28
C ARG A 143 -6.72 -12.51 30.93
N PRO A 144 -6.65 -12.42 32.28
CA PRO A 144 -6.18 -11.23 32.98
C PRO A 144 -4.80 -10.80 32.49
N LEU A 145 -4.66 -9.50 32.23
CA LEU A 145 -3.39 -8.90 31.83
C LEU A 145 -2.53 -8.62 33.06
N LYS A 146 -1.24 -8.98 32.98
CA LYS A 146 -0.27 -8.68 34.06
C LYS A 146 0.10 -7.19 34.12
N GLN A 147 -0.09 -6.47 33.01
CA GLN A 147 0.25 -5.07 32.83
C GLN A 147 -0.80 -4.43 31.92
N SER A 148 -1.18 -3.19 32.21
CA SER A 148 -2.08 -2.42 31.33
C SER A 148 -1.46 -2.29 29.94
N GLN A 149 -2.21 -2.67 28.91
CA GLN A 149 -1.82 -2.40 27.53
C GLN A 149 -1.97 -0.90 27.25
N LYS A 150 -1.06 -0.36 26.43
CA LYS A 150 -1.20 0.94 25.76
C LYS A 150 -1.44 0.68 24.27
N GLY A 151 -2.38 1.39 23.66
CA GLY A 151 -2.88 1.07 22.32
C GLY A 151 -3.55 -0.30 22.23
N VAL A 152 -3.85 -0.70 21.01
CA VAL A 152 -4.30 -2.06 20.67
C VAL A 152 -3.10 -2.88 20.25
N GLU A 153 -3.01 -4.11 20.75
CA GLU A 153 -2.01 -5.09 20.35
C GLU A 153 -2.67 -6.41 19.94
N LEU A 154 -2.36 -6.89 18.74
CA LEU A 154 -2.77 -8.21 18.27
C LEU A 154 -1.53 -9.06 17.98
N VAL A 155 -1.37 -10.14 18.72
CA VAL A 155 -0.31 -11.15 18.53
C VAL A 155 -0.93 -12.38 17.87
N VAL A 156 -0.35 -12.88 16.77
CA VAL A 156 -0.82 -14.07 16.04
C VAL A 156 0.32 -15.06 15.84
N THR A 157 0.16 -16.33 16.23
CA THR A 157 1.19 -17.36 16.03
C THR A 157 1.36 -17.74 14.57
N HIS A 158 2.56 -18.17 14.16
CA HIS A 158 2.75 -18.86 12.87
C HIS A 158 2.33 -20.31 12.93
N ALA A 159 2.44 -20.95 14.10
CA ALA A 159 2.09 -22.34 14.32
C ALA A 159 0.61 -22.64 14.03
N GLN A 160 0.36 -23.78 13.39
CA GLN A 160 -0.97 -24.36 13.16
C GLN A 160 -1.10 -25.69 13.93
N GLY A 161 -1.56 -25.64 15.18
CA GLY A 161 -1.87 -26.84 15.96
C GLY A 161 -1.13 -26.99 17.29
N LYS A 162 -1.16 -28.21 17.83
CA LYS A 162 -0.87 -28.52 19.25
C LYS A 162 0.42 -29.30 19.49
N SER A 163 1.16 -29.73 18.45
CA SER A 163 2.30 -30.65 18.61
C SER A 163 3.65 -29.95 18.65
N ILE A 164 4.56 -30.47 19.48
CA ILE A 164 5.98 -30.09 19.54
C ILE A 164 6.71 -30.44 18.23
N ALA A 165 6.20 -31.40 17.45
CA ALA A 165 6.75 -31.74 16.14
C ALA A 165 6.48 -30.64 15.09
N ASP A 166 5.30 -30.04 15.12
CA ASP A 166 4.87 -29.00 14.16
C ASP A 166 5.74 -27.73 14.32
N TRP A 167 6.12 -27.43 15.57
CA TRP A 167 6.95 -26.29 15.99
C TRP A 167 8.35 -26.23 15.34
N LEU A 168 8.92 -27.36 14.92
CA LEU A 168 10.22 -27.37 14.23
C LEU A 168 10.08 -27.14 12.71
N SER A 169 8.98 -27.56 12.09
CA SER A 169 8.64 -27.19 10.70
C SER A 169 8.27 -25.70 10.57
N ASP A 170 7.69 -25.10 11.62
CA ASP A 170 7.20 -23.72 11.61
C ASP A 170 8.27 -22.67 11.27
N THR A 171 9.56 -22.92 11.46
CA THR A 171 10.60 -21.90 11.18
C THR A 171 10.74 -21.58 9.69
N VAL A 172 10.57 -22.57 8.81
CA VAL A 172 10.59 -22.36 7.35
C VAL A 172 9.25 -21.77 6.89
N GLU A 173 8.15 -22.22 7.47
CA GLU A 173 6.82 -21.66 7.16
C GLU A 173 6.68 -20.20 7.61
N ALA A 174 7.25 -19.83 8.75
CA ALA A 174 7.28 -18.46 9.26
C ALA A 174 7.96 -17.50 8.27
N GLY A 175 9.05 -17.92 7.63
CA GLY A 175 9.69 -17.13 6.56
C GLY A 175 8.76 -16.90 5.37
N ARG A 176 8.04 -17.94 4.92
CA ARG A 176 7.03 -17.85 3.84
C ARG A 176 5.84 -16.97 4.25
N ARG A 177 5.29 -17.19 5.46
CA ARG A 177 4.16 -16.41 6.03
C ARG A 177 4.56 -14.94 6.19
N ASN A 178 5.75 -14.62 6.70
CA ASN A 178 6.24 -13.25 6.84
C ASN A 178 6.40 -12.56 5.48
N SER A 179 7.03 -13.21 4.49
CA SER A 179 7.17 -12.66 3.14
C SER A 179 5.82 -12.37 2.48
N MET A 180 4.86 -13.29 2.61
CA MET A 180 3.49 -13.16 2.14
C MET A 180 2.73 -12.00 2.81
N LEU A 181 2.85 -11.85 4.13
CA LEU A 181 2.23 -10.75 4.88
C LEU A 181 2.88 -9.40 4.57
N ALA A 182 4.21 -9.37 4.43
CA ALA A 182 4.95 -8.19 3.99
C ALA A 182 4.49 -7.75 2.59
N SER A 183 4.37 -8.68 1.62
CA SER A 183 3.82 -8.37 0.29
C SER A 183 2.39 -7.84 0.41
N ALA A 184 1.48 -8.54 1.09
CA ALA A 184 0.09 -8.10 1.24
C ALA A 184 -0.03 -6.68 1.83
N LEU A 185 0.74 -6.36 2.88
CA LEU A 185 0.77 -5.03 3.49
C LEU A 185 1.42 -3.99 2.58
N LYS A 186 2.51 -4.33 1.88
CA LYS A 186 3.19 -3.43 0.93
C LYS A 186 2.30 -3.11 -0.27
N ASP A 187 1.67 -4.13 -0.84
CA ASP A 187 0.90 -4.06 -2.07
C ASP A 187 -0.48 -3.44 -1.87
N ARG A 188 -1.05 -3.52 -0.64
CA ARG A 188 -2.39 -3.00 -0.33
C ARG A 188 -2.40 -1.80 0.61
N CYS A 189 -1.47 -1.67 1.55
CA CYS A 189 -1.53 -0.63 2.59
C CYS A 189 -0.59 0.56 2.34
N PHE A 190 0.06 0.64 1.16
CA PHE A 190 0.90 1.78 0.80
C PHE A 190 0.15 3.12 0.72
N THR A 191 -1.18 3.09 0.62
CA THR A 191 -2.09 4.25 0.67
C THR A 191 -2.42 4.70 2.10
N SER A 192 -1.75 4.16 3.12
CA SER A 192 -2.02 4.42 4.53
C SER A 192 -1.98 5.93 4.86
N PRO A 193 -3.01 6.52 5.50
CA PRO A 193 -3.01 7.93 5.91
C PRO A 193 -2.08 8.20 7.11
N LEU A 194 -1.38 7.18 7.60
CA LEU A 194 -0.48 7.16 8.75
C LEU A 194 0.84 6.45 8.37
N PRO A 195 1.96 6.73 9.07
CA PRO A 195 3.13 5.89 9.03
C PRO A 195 2.78 4.40 9.22
N LEU A 196 3.12 3.56 8.24
CA LEU A 196 3.01 2.10 8.34
C LEU A 196 4.41 1.51 8.39
N LEU A 197 4.78 0.96 9.54
CA LEU A 197 6.11 0.39 9.79
C LEU A 197 6.02 -1.13 9.87
N VAL A 198 6.66 -1.85 8.94
CA VAL A 198 6.77 -3.32 8.94
C VAL A 198 8.24 -3.68 9.18
N ASP A 199 8.56 -4.27 10.34
CA ASP A 199 9.93 -4.47 10.82
C ASP A 199 10.80 -3.19 10.79
N GLY A 200 10.17 -2.05 11.08
CA GLY A 200 10.79 -0.71 11.00
C GLY A 200 10.94 -0.16 9.57
N GLN A 201 10.59 -0.92 8.54
CA GLN A 201 10.55 -0.48 7.14
C GLN A 201 9.26 0.29 6.87
N ARG A 202 9.34 1.45 6.23
CA ARG A 202 8.18 2.29 5.98
C ARG A 202 7.48 1.95 4.66
N TYR A 203 6.20 1.57 4.71
CA TYR A 203 5.43 1.12 3.54
C TYR A 203 4.47 2.18 2.97
N ASP A 204 4.12 3.24 3.71
CA ASP A 204 3.18 4.29 3.27
C ASP A 204 3.82 5.30 2.29
N ALA A 205 3.61 5.12 0.99
CA ALA A 205 3.94 6.12 -0.04
C ALA A 205 3.17 5.82 -1.34
N LEU A 206 2.60 6.82 -2.02
CA LEU A 206 1.92 6.59 -3.30
C LEU A 206 2.84 5.99 -4.38
N GLN A 207 4.14 6.30 -4.30
CA GLN A 207 5.18 5.76 -5.19
C GLN A 207 5.59 4.31 -4.86
N HIS A 208 5.02 3.67 -3.84
CA HIS A 208 5.10 2.23 -3.60
C HIS A 208 3.97 1.44 -4.29
N CYS A 209 3.08 2.09 -5.03
CA CYS A 209 2.02 1.41 -5.79
C CYS A 209 2.61 0.27 -6.65
N PRO A 210 2.18 -1.00 -6.50
CA PRO A 210 2.88 -2.14 -7.12
C PRO A 210 3.04 -2.04 -8.64
N ASP A 211 2.02 -1.52 -9.32
CA ASP A 211 1.95 -1.45 -10.78
C ASP A 211 2.53 -0.16 -11.38
N TYR A 212 2.53 0.95 -10.64
CA TYR A 212 2.81 2.31 -11.14
C TYR A 212 3.88 3.06 -10.35
N GLY A 213 4.23 2.59 -9.15
CA GLY A 213 5.31 3.11 -8.34
C GLY A 213 6.69 2.79 -8.92
N TRP A 214 7.73 2.96 -8.11
CA TRP A 214 9.07 2.49 -8.44
C TRP A 214 9.14 0.97 -8.35
N ASN A 215 9.36 0.31 -9.48
CA ASN A 215 9.72 -1.12 -9.55
C ASN A 215 10.65 -1.36 -10.75
N SER A 216 11.06 -2.61 -10.99
CA SER A 216 11.98 -3.00 -12.08
C SER A 216 11.45 -2.75 -13.50
N SER A 217 10.17 -2.35 -13.63
CA SER A 217 9.44 -2.15 -14.87
C SER A 217 8.65 -0.84 -14.95
N SER A 218 8.71 0.01 -13.91
CA SER A 218 7.85 1.19 -13.74
C SER A 218 8.59 2.33 -13.05
N PHE A 219 8.47 3.52 -13.63
CA PHE A 219 9.16 4.73 -13.21
C PHE A 219 8.16 5.90 -13.16
N PRO A 220 7.74 6.35 -11.97
CA PRO A 220 6.79 7.45 -11.83
C PRO A 220 7.42 8.78 -12.25
N ILE A 221 6.85 9.43 -13.26
CA ILE A 221 7.34 10.69 -13.85
C ILE A 221 6.55 11.92 -13.43
N ALA A 222 5.32 11.77 -12.93
CA ALA A 222 4.56 12.88 -12.36
C ALA A 222 3.66 12.38 -11.22
N LEU A 223 3.49 13.23 -10.20
CA LEU A 223 2.51 13.06 -9.15
C LEU A 223 1.75 14.38 -8.99
N SER A 224 0.43 14.31 -9.08
CA SER A 224 -0.46 15.46 -8.97
C SER A 224 -1.58 15.18 -7.97
N PHE A 225 -2.15 16.26 -7.43
CA PHE A 225 -3.24 16.25 -6.47
C PHE A 225 -4.28 17.26 -6.97
N ALA A 226 -5.55 16.88 -6.97
CA ALA A 226 -6.63 17.73 -7.46
C ALA A 226 -7.81 17.73 -6.49
N GLU A 227 -8.50 18.87 -6.44
CA GLU A 227 -9.82 18.99 -5.84
C GLU A 227 -10.90 18.71 -6.89
N ALA A 228 -12.01 18.13 -6.45
CA ALA A 228 -13.12 17.69 -7.28
C ALA A 228 -14.37 17.54 -6.40
N GLU A 229 -15.54 17.30 -7.00
CA GLU A 229 -16.75 16.89 -6.27
C GLU A 229 -16.67 15.41 -5.82
N LEU A 230 -15.56 15.03 -5.17
CA LEU A 230 -15.26 13.68 -4.70
C LEU A 230 -14.87 13.70 -3.21
N PRO A 231 -15.12 12.62 -2.45
CA PRO A 231 -14.75 12.56 -1.04
C PRO A 231 -13.22 12.58 -0.84
N SER A 232 -12.74 13.54 -0.03
CA SER A 232 -11.29 13.74 0.21
C SER A 232 -10.60 12.57 0.92
N VAL A 233 -9.39 12.25 0.45
CA VAL A 233 -8.46 11.25 0.97
C VAL A 233 -7.29 11.96 1.66
N ARG A 234 -6.85 11.48 2.82
CA ARG A 234 -5.59 11.89 3.47
C ARG A 234 -4.44 11.07 2.88
N TRP A 235 -3.40 11.73 2.41
CA TRP A 235 -2.33 11.08 1.65
C TRP A 235 -1.23 10.51 2.55
N PRO A 236 -0.60 9.37 2.16
CA PRO A 236 0.49 8.77 2.92
C PRO A 236 1.66 9.75 3.05
N SER A 237 2.02 10.09 4.29
CA SER A 237 3.04 11.12 4.55
C SER A 237 4.44 10.72 4.05
N GLY A 238 4.74 9.42 3.94
CA GLY A 238 5.96 8.95 3.29
C GLY A 238 6.10 9.34 1.81
N THR A 239 5.01 9.68 1.12
CA THR A 239 5.01 10.23 -0.25
C THR A 239 5.89 11.48 -0.40
N PHE A 240 6.05 12.24 0.69
CA PHE A 240 6.72 13.55 0.71
C PHE A 240 8.05 13.55 1.49
N LEU A 241 8.48 12.40 2.01
CA LEU A 241 9.68 12.33 2.84
C LEU A 241 10.99 12.39 2.04
N PRO A 242 12.08 12.93 2.63
CA PRO A 242 13.40 12.85 2.03
C PRO A 242 13.86 11.39 1.93
N HIS A 243 14.32 10.97 0.74
CA HIS A 243 14.63 9.57 0.39
C HIS A 243 15.60 8.80 1.33
N LYS A 244 16.31 9.46 2.26
CA LYS A 244 17.20 8.79 3.24
C LYS A 244 16.47 7.82 4.17
N GLU A 245 15.15 7.89 4.26
CA GLU A 245 14.33 6.96 5.06
C GLU A 245 13.87 5.72 4.27
N PHE A 246 14.25 5.58 2.99
CA PHE A 246 13.87 4.47 2.11
C PHE A 246 15.08 3.70 1.54
N GLU A 247 16.21 3.70 2.25
CA GLU A 247 17.51 3.18 1.77
C GLU A 247 17.56 1.66 1.50
N ASN A 248 16.50 0.90 1.80
CA ASN A 248 16.40 -0.56 1.57
C ASN A 248 15.64 -0.95 0.28
N SER A 249 15.49 -0.03 -0.67
CA SER A 249 14.94 -0.37 -1.98
C SER A 249 15.96 -1.18 -2.79
N GLU A 250 15.74 -2.48 -2.97
CA GLU A 250 16.57 -3.41 -3.77
C GLU A 250 16.64 -3.08 -5.29
N LEU A 251 16.17 -1.89 -5.69
CA LEU A 251 16.20 -1.40 -7.05
C LEU A 251 17.61 -0.91 -7.42
N MET A 252 18.31 -1.77 -8.18
CA MET A 252 19.35 -1.43 -9.15
C MET A 252 20.08 -0.10 -8.90
N ASP A 253 21.12 -0.12 -8.07
CA ASP A 253 22.11 0.95 -7.96
C ASP A 253 22.82 1.15 -9.33
N GLY A 254 22.23 1.95 -10.22
CA GLY A 254 22.82 2.32 -11.52
C GLY A 254 21.90 2.30 -12.73
N ALA A 255 20.88 3.17 -12.79
CA ALA A 255 20.32 3.66 -14.06
C ALA A 255 19.77 5.09 -13.94
N GLY A 256 19.90 5.90 -14.99
CA GLY A 256 19.57 7.32 -14.92
C GLY A 256 18.07 7.65 -14.79
N LEU A 257 17.17 6.80 -15.31
CA LEU A 257 15.72 7.03 -15.27
C LEU A 257 15.17 7.02 -13.82
N GLU A 258 15.65 6.10 -12.98
CA GLU A 258 15.32 6.05 -11.56
C GLU A 258 15.86 7.28 -10.82
N THR A 259 17.11 7.67 -11.09
CA THR A 259 17.73 8.88 -10.51
C THR A 259 16.95 10.16 -10.87
N VAL A 260 16.37 10.21 -12.06
CA VAL A 260 15.57 11.34 -12.57
C VAL A 260 14.19 11.37 -11.92
N THR A 261 13.46 10.25 -11.93
CA THR A 261 12.14 10.15 -11.27
C THR A 261 12.23 10.41 -9.76
N LYS A 262 13.27 9.91 -9.08
CA LYS A 262 13.59 10.26 -7.67
C LYS A 262 13.81 11.77 -7.46
N LYS A 263 14.36 12.51 -8.44
CA LYS A 263 14.50 13.98 -8.36
C LYS A 263 13.17 14.71 -8.59
N ILE A 264 12.34 14.23 -9.53
CA ILE A 264 11.01 14.81 -9.78
C ILE A 264 10.13 14.66 -8.54
N MET A 265 10.07 13.47 -7.95
CA MET A 265 9.25 13.21 -6.76
C MET A 265 9.68 14.03 -5.54
N LYS A 266 10.99 14.32 -5.39
CA LYS A 266 11.49 15.26 -4.35
C LYS A 266 11.05 16.72 -4.54
N ALA A 267 10.55 17.10 -5.72
CA ALA A 267 10.03 18.44 -5.98
C ALA A 267 8.51 18.55 -5.71
N VAL A 268 7.83 17.43 -5.44
CA VAL A 268 6.40 17.41 -5.10
C VAL A 268 6.21 18.05 -3.73
N LYS A 269 5.36 19.08 -3.67
CA LYS A 269 5.01 19.75 -2.40
C LYS A 269 4.13 18.83 -1.55
N PRO A 270 4.31 18.79 -0.21
CA PRO A 270 3.39 18.10 0.68
C PRO A 270 1.94 18.58 0.51
N VAL A 271 1.03 17.62 0.39
CA VAL A 271 -0.43 17.82 0.38
C VAL A 271 -1.00 16.85 1.39
N GLU A 272 -1.63 17.34 2.48
CA GLU A 272 -2.18 16.46 3.52
C GLU A 272 -3.38 15.66 3.02
N SER A 273 -4.28 16.30 2.27
CA SER A 273 -5.47 15.67 1.70
C SER A 273 -5.94 16.39 0.46
N SER A 274 -6.59 15.67 -0.45
CA SER A 274 -7.34 16.23 -1.58
C SER A 274 -8.39 15.24 -2.08
N ALA A 275 -9.30 15.69 -2.95
CA ALA A 275 -10.34 14.85 -3.55
C ALA A 275 -9.78 13.64 -4.35
N LEU A 276 -8.68 13.83 -5.09
CA LEU A 276 -7.93 12.74 -5.72
C LEU A 276 -6.42 13.02 -5.80
N ALA A 277 -5.65 11.97 -6.06
CA ALA A 277 -4.25 12.04 -6.48
C ALA A 277 -4.05 11.23 -7.77
N ALA A 278 -3.04 11.57 -8.57
CA ALA A 278 -2.73 10.88 -9.81
C ALA A 278 -1.21 10.74 -10.00
N LEU A 279 -0.76 9.49 -10.14
CA LEU A 279 0.63 9.12 -10.41
C LEU A 279 0.74 8.66 -11.87
N VAL A 280 1.52 9.39 -12.68
CA VAL A 280 1.80 9.06 -14.08
C VAL A 280 3.16 8.41 -14.17
N SER A 281 3.24 7.29 -14.88
CA SER A 281 4.40 6.41 -14.86
C SER A 281 4.76 5.90 -16.25
N VAL A 282 6.07 5.72 -16.46
CA VAL A 282 6.66 5.13 -17.65
C VAL A 282 6.97 3.68 -17.37
N HIS A 283 6.56 2.80 -18.27
CA HIS A 283 6.76 1.37 -18.15
C HIS A 283 7.83 0.90 -19.15
N ALA A 284 8.98 0.52 -18.61
CA ALA A 284 10.16 0.13 -19.38
C ALA A 284 10.93 -0.97 -18.63
N VAL A 285 11.44 -1.97 -19.35
CA VAL A 285 12.26 -3.05 -18.80
C VAL A 285 13.62 -3.06 -19.51
N LEU A 286 14.69 -3.29 -18.75
CA LEU A 286 16.02 -3.47 -19.32
C LEU A 286 16.16 -4.92 -19.81
N GLU A 287 16.02 -5.14 -21.12
CA GLU A 287 16.17 -6.42 -21.78
C GLU A 287 17.64 -6.70 -22.18
N SER A 288 17.93 -7.96 -22.49
CA SER A 288 19.24 -8.47 -22.87
C SER A 288 19.11 -9.26 -24.17
N THR A 289 19.92 -8.97 -25.19
CA THR A 289 19.85 -9.67 -26.49
C THR A 289 20.31 -11.14 -26.46
N ALA A 290 20.93 -11.59 -25.36
CA ALA A 290 21.39 -12.96 -25.17
C ALA A 290 21.23 -13.44 -23.72
N GLY A 291 21.07 -14.74 -23.53
CA GLY A 291 21.03 -15.37 -22.20
C GLY A 291 22.42 -15.50 -21.59
N SER A 292 22.59 -15.02 -20.35
CA SER A 292 23.76 -15.14 -19.45
C SER A 292 25.17 -14.76 -19.94
N ASP A 293 25.43 -14.59 -21.24
CA ASP A 293 26.76 -14.27 -21.77
C ASP A 293 27.16 -12.81 -21.54
N SER A 294 28.44 -12.60 -21.23
CA SER A 294 29.04 -11.30 -20.90
C SER A 294 29.14 -10.32 -22.08
N SER A 295 28.79 -10.75 -23.30
CA SER A 295 28.70 -9.95 -24.53
C SER A 295 27.31 -9.38 -24.79
N ALA A 296 26.33 -9.66 -23.93
CA ALA A 296 24.94 -9.26 -24.14
C ALA A 296 24.74 -7.73 -24.18
N VAL A 297 24.10 -7.25 -25.24
CA VAL A 297 23.69 -5.85 -25.37
C VAL A 297 22.42 -5.65 -24.53
N LYS A 298 22.46 -4.69 -23.60
CA LYS A 298 21.34 -4.35 -22.73
C LYS A 298 20.59 -3.14 -23.27
N PHE A 299 19.34 -3.31 -23.68
CA PHE A 299 18.52 -2.24 -24.24
C PHE A 299 17.23 -2.07 -23.45
N TRP A 300 16.69 -0.86 -23.42
CA TRP A 300 15.39 -0.59 -22.81
C TRP A 300 14.25 -0.94 -23.77
N ALA A 301 13.32 -1.77 -23.32
CA ALA A 301 12.09 -2.11 -24.02
C ALA A 301 10.91 -1.46 -23.29
N LEU A 302 10.15 -0.61 -23.99
CA LEU A 302 8.89 -0.06 -23.49
C LEU A 302 7.83 -1.17 -23.34
N ARG A 303 6.98 -1.04 -22.33
CA ARG A 303 5.90 -2.00 -22.01
C ARG A 303 4.58 -1.27 -21.92
N HIS A 304 3.53 -1.77 -22.56
CA HIS A 304 2.23 -1.11 -22.48
C HIS A 304 1.50 -1.50 -21.19
N ARG A 305 0.86 -0.52 -20.54
CA ARG A 305 0.00 -0.73 -19.37
C ARG A 305 -1.30 0.07 -19.53
N SER A 306 -2.40 -0.43 -18.97
CA SER A 306 -3.64 0.35 -18.87
C SER A 306 -3.49 1.46 -17.83
N SER A 307 -4.25 2.54 -17.99
CA SER A 307 -4.45 3.48 -16.88
C SER A 307 -5.58 2.96 -15.99
N LYS A 308 -5.48 3.17 -14.67
CA LYS A 308 -6.41 2.61 -13.68
C LYS A 308 -6.86 3.64 -12.65
N ALA A 309 -8.09 3.51 -12.15
CA ALA A 309 -8.48 4.02 -10.85
C ALA A 309 -8.17 2.95 -9.78
N LEU A 310 -7.64 3.39 -8.65
CA LEU A 310 -7.40 2.59 -7.46
C LEU A 310 -8.30 3.12 -6.34
N TRP A 311 -9.10 2.23 -5.78
CA TRP A 311 -10.08 2.53 -4.75
C TRP A 311 -9.50 2.28 -3.36
N ILE A 312 -9.51 3.31 -2.50
CA ILE A 312 -8.95 3.29 -1.16
C ILE A 312 -10.08 3.23 -0.12
N GLN A 313 -10.04 2.25 0.77
CA GLN A 313 -10.93 2.11 1.92
C GLN A 313 -10.12 1.81 3.17
N ASP A 314 -10.36 2.57 4.24
CA ASP A 314 -9.63 2.42 5.51
C ASP A 314 -8.11 2.40 5.31
N GLY A 315 -7.61 3.31 4.47
CA GLY A 315 -6.20 3.45 4.13
C GLY A 315 -5.62 2.38 3.21
N ALA A 316 -6.37 1.34 2.84
CA ALA A 316 -5.90 0.25 1.98
C ALA A 316 -6.53 0.29 0.57
N ALA A 317 -5.74 -0.07 -0.43
CA ALA A 317 -6.14 -0.28 -1.81
C ALA A 317 -7.00 -1.56 -1.92
N VAL A 318 -8.32 -1.40 -2.06
CA VAL A 318 -9.26 -2.53 -2.19
C VAL A 318 -9.31 -3.05 -3.62
N GLU A 319 -9.59 -2.18 -4.59
CA GLU A 319 -9.83 -2.57 -5.98
C GLU A 319 -9.08 -1.67 -6.99
N PHE A 320 -8.71 -2.26 -8.13
CA PHE A 320 -8.19 -1.56 -9.30
C PHE A 320 -9.18 -1.69 -10.47
N GLN A 321 -9.63 -0.56 -11.03
CA GLN A 321 -10.55 -0.49 -12.16
C GLN A 321 -9.84 0.17 -13.35
N ASN A 322 -9.87 -0.42 -14.54
CA ASN A 322 -9.29 0.22 -15.73
C ASN A 322 -10.12 1.45 -16.15
N PHE A 323 -9.46 2.49 -16.63
CA PHE A 323 -10.09 3.52 -17.46
C PHE A 323 -10.26 3.01 -18.90
N GLU A 324 -11.28 3.49 -19.61
CA GLU A 324 -11.57 3.15 -21.01
C GLU A 324 -10.67 3.93 -21.99
N VAL A 325 -9.36 3.96 -21.71
CA VAL A 325 -8.34 4.63 -22.54
C VAL A 325 -7.35 3.62 -23.12
N PRO A 326 -6.83 3.83 -24.33
CA PRO A 326 -5.77 3.00 -24.92
C PRO A 326 -4.58 2.74 -23.99
N THR A 327 -4.06 1.50 -24.02
CA THR A 327 -2.86 1.11 -23.28
C THR A 327 -1.61 1.63 -23.98
N ASN A 328 -0.75 2.36 -23.26
CA ASN A 328 0.47 2.99 -23.77
C ASN A 328 1.64 2.67 -22.84
N SER A 329 2.88 3.02 -23.22
CA SER A 329 4.03 2.89 -22.30
C SER A 329 4.05 3.93 -21.18
N CYS A 330 3.40 5.07 -21.41
CA CYS A 330 2.95 5.97 -20.34
C CYS A 330 1.55 5.57 -19.89
N SER A 331 1.32 5.43 -18.60
CA SER A 331 -0.02 5.23 -18.04
C SER A 331 -0.15 5.91 -16.67
N LEU A 332 -1.38 6.09 -16.18
CA LEU A 332 -1.62 6.71 -14.87
C LEU A 332 -2.43 5.81 -13.93
N VAL A 333 -2.17 5.94 -12.63
CA VAL A 333 -3.07 5.47 -11.58
C VAL A 333 -3.66 6.65 -10.82
N CYS A 334 -4.98 6.69 -10.74
CA CYS A 334 -5.75 7.68 -9.97
C CYS A 334 -6.20 7.07 -8.65
N PHE A 335 -5.92 7.73 -7.54
CA PHE A 335 -6.28 7.26 -6.20
C PHE A 335 -7.57 7.93 -5.74
N LEU A 336 -8.60 7.12 -5.46
CA LEU A 336 -9.98 7.57 -5.16
C LEU A 336 -10.49 6.96 -3.85
N LYS A 337 -11.36 7.69 -3.14
CA LYS A 337 -12.00 7.20 -1.92
C LYS A 337 -13.18 6.29 -2.20
N ALA A 338 -13.14 5.09 -1.63
CA ALA A 338 -14.21 4.10 -1.69
C ALA A 338 -15.29 4.27 -0.61
N ASP A 339 -15.05 5.07 0.43
CA ASP A 339 -16.01 5.26 1.53
C ASP A 339 -17.41 5.68 1.01
N GLY A 340 -18.44 5.03 1.54
CA GLY A 340 -19.83 5.21 1.14
C GLY A 340 -20.24 4.47 -0.14
N LEU A 341 -19.34 3.72 -0.78
CA LEU A 341 -19.71 2.74 -1.82
C LEU A 341 -20.11 1.41 -1.17
N GLU A 342 -20.93 0.65 -1.88
CA GLU A 342 -21.24 -0.74 -1.51
C GLU A 342 -20.08 -1.66 -1.90
N ASN A 343 -19.83 -2.68 -1.08
CA ASN A 343 -18.80 -3.68 -1.28
C ASN A 343 -19.40 -5.09 -1.22
N ASP A 344 -18.64 -6.04 -1.74
CA ASP A 344 -18.84 -7.45 -1.47
C ASP A 344 -18.62 -7.83 0.01
N LEU A 345 -18.91 -9.09 0.36
CA LEU A 345 -18.73 -9.63 1.71
C LEU A 345 -17.25 -9.64 2.17
N THR A 346 -16.32 -9.58 1.22
CA THR A 346 -14.87 -9.57 1.48
C THR A 346 -14.38 -8.17 1.86
N GLY A 347 -15.08 -7.13 1.40
CA GLY A 347 -14.66 -5.74 1.55
C GLY A 347 -13.37 -5.43 0.77
N PHE A 348 -13.10 -6.18 -0.31
CA PHE A 348 -11.99 -5.94 -1.23
C PHE A 348 -12.45 -5.70 -2.67
N PHE A 349 -13.72 -5.93 -2.99
CA PHE A 349 -14.31 -5.57 -4.27
C PHE A 349 -15.52 -4.67 -4.05
N LEU A 350 -15.62 -3.60 -4.83
CA LEU A 350 -16.75 -2.70 -4.82
C LEU A 350 -17.87 -3.27 -5.68
N ALA A 351 -19.11 -3.09 -5.26
CA ALA A 351 -20.26 -3.39 -6.09
C ALA A 351 -20.34 -2.40 -7.28
N ASP A 352 -20.95 -2.83 -8.37
CA ASP A 352 -21.31 -1.94 -9.46
C ASP A 352 -22.53 -1.10 -9.07
N GLY A 353 -22.38 0.23 -9.10
CA GLY A 353 -23.43 1.15 -8.71
C GLY A 353 -23.25 2.54 -9.33
N GLU A 354 -24.34 3.32 -9.36
CA GLU A 354 -24.36 4.62 -10.03
C GLU A 354 -23.42 5.65 -9.40
N GLU A 355 -23.27 5.66 -8.07
CA GLU A 355 -22.31 6.54 -7.38
C GLU A 355 -20.86 6.17 -7.72
N ARG A 356 -20.53 4.89 -7.90
CA ARG A 356 -19.19 4.44 -8.38
C ARG A 356 -18.93 4.96 -9.80
N LYS A 357 -19.89 4.81 -10.70
CA LYS A 357 -19.80 5.33 -12.09
C LYS A 357 -19.66 6.86 -12.12
N ARG A 358 -20.46 7.57 -11.32
CA ARG A 358 -20.38 9.02 -11.17
C ARG A 358 -19.01 9.48 -10.70
N ARG A 359 -18.46 8.84 -9.66
CA ARG A 359 -17.11 9.15 -9.15
C ARG A 359 -16.02 8.89 -10.21
N MET A 360 -16.13 7.80 -10.99
CA MET A 360 -15.22 7.54 -12.12
C MET A 360 -15.29 8.64 -13.18
N ALA A 361 -16.49 9.10 -13.56
CA ALA A 361 -16.67 10.16 -14.55
C ALA A 361 -16.09 11.51 -14.07
N LEU A 362 -16.37 11.89 -12.81
CA LEU A 362 -15.81 13.10 -12.20
C LEU A 362 -14.28 13.03 -12.10
N ALA A 363 -13.73 11.88 -11.69
CA ALA A 363 -12.29 11.66 -11.68
C ALA A 363 -11.69 11.80 -13.08
N GLY A 364 -12.33 11.22 -14.10
CA GLY A 364 -11.91 11.36 -15.50
C GLY A 364 -11.78 12.83 -15.93
N VAL A 365 -12.78 13.66 -15.64
CA VAL A 365 -12.74 15.11 -15.95
C VAL A 365 -11.60 15.82 -15.23
N SER A 366 -11.44 15.62 -13.92
CA SER A 366 -10.34 16.24 -13.15
C SER A 366 -8.94 15.74 -13.57
N LEU A 367 -8.84 14.50 -14.07
CA LEU A 367 -7.58 13.96 -14.59
C LEU A 367 -7.17 14.57 -15.92
N MET A 368 -8.10 15.06 -16.75
CA MET A 368 -7.76 15.71 -18.02
C MET A 368 -6.84 16.92 -17.79
N GLU A 369 -7.10 17.76 -16.79
CA GLU A 369 -6.23 18.89 -16.43
C GLU A 369 -4.82 18.42 -16.06
N SER A 370 -4.70 17.36 -15.23
CA SER A 370 -3.42 16.76 -14.87
C SER A 370 -2.67 16.13 -16.05
N VAL A 371 -3.38 15.59 -17.06
CA VAL A 371 -2.77 15.01 -18.27
C VAL A 371 -2.37 16.10 -19.27
N GLU A 372 -3.18 17.14 -19.44
CA GLU A 372 -2.84 18.31 -20.27
C GLU A 372 -1.64 19.07 -19.68
N ALA A 373 -1.52 19.15 -18.36
CA ALA A 373 -0.36 19.69 -17.65
C ALA A 373 0.97 18.97 -17.95
N LEU A 374 0.97 17.79 -18.57
CA LEU A 374 2.20 17.07 -18.99
C LEU A 374 2.82 17.63 -20.28
N THR A 375 2.34 18.77 -20.81
CA THR A 375 2.69 19.25 -22.16
C THR A 375 4.04 19.94 -22.30
N ASP A 376 4.59 20.51 -21.23
CA ASP A 376 5.93 21.10 -21.26
C ASP A 376 7.03 20.04 -21.08
N VAL A 377 7.24 19.24 -22.12
CA VAL A 377 8.44 18.40 -22.31
C VAL A 377 9.06 18.67 -23.70
N SER A 378 8.86 19.87 -24.23
CA SER A 378 9.55 20.29 -25.46
C SER A 378 11.00 20.67 -25.15
N GLY A 379 11.97 20.03 -25.81
CA GLY A 379 13.41 20.31 -25.63
C GLY A 379 13.88 21.67 -26.17
N ARG A 380 12.98 22.66 -26.31
CA ARG A 380 13.23 23.99 -26.88
C ARG A 380 13.84 24.93 -25.84
N GLU A 381 13.13 25.18 -24.73
CA GLU A 381 13.66 25.96 -23.60
C GLU A 381 14.96 25.35 -23.06
N LEU A 382 15.06 24.02 -23.12
CA LEU A 382 16.22 23.28 -22.68
C LEU A 382 17.46 23.46 -23.56
N ARG A 383 17.27 23.73 -24.86
CA ARG A 383 18.37 24.11 -25.76
C ARG A 383 18.85 25.52 -25.44
N GLU A 384 17.92 26.46 -25.31
CA GLU A 384 18.23 27.88 -25.08
C GLU A 384 18.89 28.10 -23.71
N HIS A 385 18.38 27.46 -22.64
CA HIS A 385 18.95 27.58 -21.30
C HIS A 385 20.32 26.90 -21.12
N ASN A 386 20.63 25.84 -21.90
CA ASN A 386 21.97 25.25 -21.89
C ASN A 386 22.97 26.06 -22.72
N GLN A 387 22.55 26.68 -23.82
CA GLN A 387 23.44 27.45 -24.69
C GLN A 387 24.01 28.69 -23.97
N ASP A 388 23.22 29.35 -23.12
CA ASP A 388 23.70 30.48 -22.30
C ASP A 388 24.47 30.03 -21.05
N ARG A 389 24.15 28.86 -20.45
CA ARG A 389 24.86 28.33 -19.25
C ARG A 389 26.32 27.94 -19.50
N TYR A 390 26.68 27.46 -20.70
CA TYR A 390 28.08 27.14 -21.02
C TYR A 390 28.98 28.38 -21.19
N SER A 391 28.40 29.58 -21.37
CA SER A 391 29.17 30.83 -21.43
C SER A 391 29.47 31.46 -20.06
N LYS A 392 28.72 31.06 -19.01
CA LYS A 392 28.66 31.77 -17.72
C LYS A 392 28.94 30.91 -16.48
N LEU A 393 29.11 29.59 -16.59
CA LEU A 393 29.44 28.74 -15.41
C LEU A 393 30.94 28.71 -15.04
N GLY A 394 31.71 29.71 -15.49
CA GLY A 394 32.79 30.25 -14.68
C GLY A 394 32.21 31.21 -13.65
N ASN A 395 32.02 30.72 -12.41
CA ASN A 395 31.58 31.42 -11.19
C ASN A 395 30.07 31.49 -10.86
N ALA A 396 29.82 31.35 -9.56
CA ALA A 396 28.67 31.79 -8.77
C ALA A 396 27.31 31.05 -8.87
N THR A 397 26.92 30.48 -7.73
CA THR A 397 25.59 30.01 -7.37
C THR A 397 24.69 31.18 -6.95
N LEU A 398 23.37 31.06 -7.16
CA LEU A 398 22.27 31.86 -6.58
C LEU A 398 22.17 33.36 -6.95
N ILE A 399 20.99 33.78 -7.43
CA ILE A 399 20.09 34.80 -6.83
C ILE A 399 18.86 35.08 -7.74
N LEU A 400 17.76 35.52 -7.11
CA LEU A 400 16.53 36.14 -7.65
C LEU A 400 15.39 35.27 -8.24
N GLY A 401 14.17 35.67 -7.84
CA GLY A 401 12.87 35.30 -8.40
C GLY A 401 11.92 36.52 -8.31
N VAL A 402 10.60 36.28 -8.26
CA VAL A 402 9.47 37.25 -8.31
C VAL A 402 9.08 37.68 -9.73
N GLY A 403 7.81 37.59 -10.18
CA GLY A 403 6.61 37.07 -9.49
C GLY A 403 5.31 37.17 -10.31
N ILE A 404 4.17 37.21 -9.59
CA ILE A 404 2.74 37.32 -10.00
C ILE A 404 1.97 35.96 -10.09
N GLY A 405 0.88 35.90 -9.29
CA GLY A 405 -0.08 34.83 -8.93
C GLY A 405 -0.43 33.66 -9.87
N HIS A 406 -1.19 32.63 -9.45
CA HIS A 406 -1.71 32.20 -8.14
C HIS A 406 -2.50 30.89 -8.37
N PHE A 407 -2.20 29.83 -7.61
CA PHE A 407 -2.83 28.50 -7.63
C PHE A 407 -2.67 27.64 -8.91
N VAL A 408 -2.49 26.34 -8.67
CA VAL A 408 -2.14 25.27 -9.64
C VAL A 408 -0.72 25.42 -10.27
N THR A 409 -0.16 24.30 -10.72
CA THR A 409 1.06 24.17 -11.56
C THR A 409 2.39 24.80 -11.07
N TRP A 410 3.06 24.20 -10.08
CA TRP A 410 4.53 24.35 -9.89
C TRP A 410 5.33 23.04 -10.04
N GLY A 411 4.67 21.88 -10.14
CA GLY A 411 5.34 20.59 -10.40
C GLY A 411 5.88 20.44 -11.84
N ILE A 412 5.32 21.20 -12.79
CA ILE A 412 5.62 21.06 -14.23
C ILE A 412 7.03 21.56 -14.57
N GLY A 413 7.47 22.67 -13.98
CA GLY A 413 8.81 23.22 -14.24
C GLY A 413 9.97 22.29 -13.84
N ALA A 414 9.74 21.34 -12.93
CA ALA A 414 10.73 20.33 -12.56
C ALA A 414 10.91 19.24 -13.64
N LEU A 415 9.86 18.93 -14.41
CA LEU A 415 9.89 17.94 -15.50
C LEU A 415 10.77 18.40 -16.67
N LEU A 416 10.61 19.65 -17.13
CA LEU A 416 11.47 20.26 -18.16
C LEU A 416 12.96 20.14 -17.82
N VAL A 417 13.35 20.63 -16.63
CA VAL A 417 14.77 20.72 -16.22
C VAL A 417 15.39 19.33 -16.05
N THR A 418 14.62 18.33 -15.59
CA THR A 418 15.14 16.99 -15.30
C THR A 418 15.25 16.11 -16.55
N PHE A 419 14.35 16.20 -17.52
CA PHE A 419 14.52 15.48 -18.80
C PHE A 419 15.76 15.95 -19.58
N GLY A 420 16.12 17.23 -19.47
CA GLY A 420 17.37 17.72 -20.05
C GLY A 420 18.65 17.35 -19.31
N LEU A 421 18.57 17.23 -17.99
CA LEU A 421 19.65 16.63 -17.21
C LEU A 421 19.80 15.14 -17.60
N PHE A 422 18.70 14.42 -17.80
CA PHE A 422 18.75 13.03 -18.26
C PHE A 422 19.37 12.91 -19.67
N ALA A 423 18.96 13.74 -20.64
CA ALA A 423 19.57 13.78 -21.97
C ALA A 423 21.08 14.10 -21.96
N ARG A 424 21.60 14.68 -20.86
CA ARG A 424 23.01 14.99 -20.62
C ARG A 424 23.77 13.87 -19.87
N PHE A 425 23.06 12.98 -19.15
CA PHE A 425 23.61 11.73 -18.60
C PHE A 425 23.46 10.54 -19.56
N ALA A 426 22.55 10.63 -20.53
CA ALA A 426 22.33 9.67 -21.61
C ALA A 426 23.48 9.70 -22.63
N GLU A 427 24.69 9.36 -22.21
CA GLU A 427 25.85 9.21 -23.10
C GLU A 427 25.71 7.98 -24.01
N ARG A 428 24.89 6.99 -23.62
CA ARG A 428 24.60 5.78 -24.41
C ARG A 428 23.50 6.04 -25.45
N ALA A 429 23.70 5.52 -26.66
CA ALA A 429 22.77 5.70 -27.78
C ALA A 429 21.36 5.12 -27.51
N GLU A 430 21.28 4.08 -26.69
CA GLU A 430 20.03 3.41 -26.32
C GLU A 430 19.13 4.30 -25.45
N GLU A 431 19.70 5.06 -24.51
CA GLU A 431 18.93 5.99 -23.66
C GLU A 431 18.40 7.18 -24.48
N LYS A 432 19.14 7.63 -25.50
CA LYS A 432 18.66 8.64 -26.46
C LYS A 432 17.52 8.13 -27.33
N ARG A 433 17.54 6.84 -27.69
CA ARG A 433 16.42 6.20 -28.41
C ARG A 433 15.19 6.09 -27.52
N LEU A 434 15.34 5.54 -26.31
CA LEU A 434 14.28 5.46 -25.30
C LEU A 434 13.62 6.82 -25.09
N MET A 435 14.41 7.89 -24.98
CA MET A 435 13.88 9.25 -24.82
C MET A 435 13.06 9.75 -26.01
N LYS A 436 13.44 9.41 -27.25
CA LYS A 436 12.65 9.77 -28.42
C LYS A 436 11.31 9.02 -28.43
N ASP A 437 11.36 7.73 -28.16
CA ASP A 437 10.19 6.85 -28.17
C ASP A 437 9.22 7.24 -27.02
N LEU A 438 9.75 7.60 -25.85
CA LEU A 438 8.99 8.11 -24.70
C LEU A 438 8.24 9.42 -24.98
N ILE A 439 8.86 10.38 -25.71
CA ILE A 439 8.19 11.65 -26.05
C ILE A 439 6.97 11.38 -26.95
N ILE A 440 7.11 10.45 -27.92
CA ILE A 440 6.02 10.04 -28.81
C ILE A 440 4.90 9.39 -27.99
N ASP A 441 5.23 8.45 -27.10
CA ASP A 441 4.24 7.73 -26.30
C ASP A 441 3.55 8.62 -25.26
N LEU A 442 4.23 9.65 -24.73
CA LEU A 442 3.62 10.65 -23.85
C LEU A 442 2.61 11.53 -24.59
N ASP A 443 2.89 11.88 -25.85
CA ASP A 443 1.95 12.65 -26.67
C ASP A 443 0.77 11.80 -27.17
N LEU A 444 0.98 10.52 -27.49
CA LEU A 444 -0.09 9.54 -27.74
C LEU A 444 -0.96 9.32 -26.49
N PHE A 445 -0.35 9.24 -25.31
CA PHE A 445 -1.06 9.14 -24.04
C PHE A 445 -1.96 10.38 -23.80
N LYS A 446 -1.46 11.60 -24.03
CA LYS A 446 -2.30 12.81 -23.93
C LYS A 446 -3.47 12.81 -24.91
N GLN A 447 -3.25 12.36 -26.15
CA GLN A 447 -4.31 12.26 -27.15
C GLN A 447 -5.36 11.21 -26.74
N SER A 448 -4.92 10.08 -26.17
CA SER A 448 -5.77 9.01 -25.64
C SER A 448 -6.70 9.44 -24.50
N TRP A 449 -6.40 10.54 -23.81
CA TRP A 449 -7.20 11.12 -22.71
C TRP A 449 -8.04 12.34 -23.12
N LYS A 450 -7.96 12.76 -24.39
CA LYS A 450 -8.77 13.85 -24.97
C LYS A 450 -9.89 13.35 -25.90
N ALA A 451 -9.82 12.09 -26.31
CA ALA A 451 -10.76 11.42 -27.21
C ALA A 451 -11.87 10.72 -26.41
#